data_AF-A0A916ZJJ4-F1
#
_entry.id   AF-A0A916ZJJ4-F1
#
_cell.length_a   1.000
_cell.length_b   1.000
_cell.length_c   1.000
_cell.angle_alpha   90.00
_cell.angle_beta   90.00
_cell.angle_gamma   90.00
#
_symmetry.space_group_name_H-M   'P 1'
#
loop_
_entity.id
_entity.type
_entity.pdbx_description
1 polymer ?
#
loop_
_entity_poly.entity_id
_entity_poly.type
_entity_poly.pdbx_seq_one_letter_code
_entity_poly.pdbx_strand_id
1 'polypeptide(L)'
;MFKFLVVALLAAAPVMAQAEIVTRNVRVADLDLRSPAGLAELDRRIDRAARQVCETGGVKPIWEHRIAETCRTGAVAGAMGEREAVLAAAQTTRLAAR
;
A
#
# COMPACT_ATOMS: atom_id res chain seq x y z
N MET A 1 41.24 -33.39 34.78
CA MET A 1 41.61 -32.61 33.57
C MET A 1 40.89 -33.18 32.36
N PHE A 2 39.64 -32.78 32.12
CA PHE A 2 38.95 -33.05 30.84
C PHE A 2 38.36 -31.74 30.35
N LYS A 3 39.06 -31.13 29.40
CA LYS A 3 38.78 -29.80 28.85
C LYS A 3 37.73 -29.99 27.75
N PHE A 4 36.47 -29.71 28.06
CA PHE A 4 35.39 -29.69 27.08
C PHE A 4 35.64 -28.56 26.08
N LEU A 5 35.88 -28.92 24.82
CA LEU A 5 36.02 -27.97 23.72
C LEU A 5 34.71 -27.96 22.94
N VAL A 6 33.78 -27.08 23.34
CA VAL A 6 32.53 -26.85 22.63
C VAL A 6 32.83 -25.91 21.46
N VAL A 7 32.84 -26.45 20.24
CA VAL A 7 32.91 -25.65 19.02
C VAL A 7 31.51 -25.08 18.77
N ALA A 8 31.32 -23.79 19.07
CA ALA A 8 30.11 -23.07 18.72
C ALA A 8 30.10 -22.79 17.21
N LEU A 9 29.33 -23.58 16.47
CA LEU A 9 29.06 -23.35 15.06
C LEU A 9 28.14 -22.13 14.93
N LEU A 10 28.71 -20.97 14.60
CA LEU A 10 27.95 -19.77 14.24
C LEU A 10 27.25 -20.03 12.90
N ALA A 11 25.98 -20.44 12.95
CA ALA A 11 25.12 -20.47 11.78
C ALA A 11 24.87 -19.02 11.33
N ALA A 12 25.52 -18.61 10.23
CA ALA A 12 25.20 -17.37 9.54
C ALA A 12 23.79 -17.52 8.94
N ALA A 13 22.77 -17.06 9.67
CA ALA A 13 21.44 -16.97 9.11
C ALA A 13 21.44 -15.88 8.02
N PRO A 14 20.94 -16.16 6.81
CA PRO A 14 20.80 -15.13 5.80
C PRO A 14 19.81 -14.10 6.32
N VAL A 15 20.27 -12.85 6.50
CA VAL A 15 19.37 -11.71 6.68
C VAL A 15 18.63 -11.55 5.36
N MET A 16 17.39 -12.04 5.32
CA MET A 16 16.48 -11.74 4.22
C MET A 16 16.21 -10.24 4.26
N ALA A 17 16.61 -9.54 3.20
CA ALA A 17 16.24 -8.15 2.99
C ALA A 17 14.71 -8.04 3.03
N GLN A 18 14.19 -7.37 4.06
CA GLN A 18 12.76 -7.08 4.16
C GLN A 18 12.46 -5.98 3.15
N ALA A 19 11.57 -6.25 2.18
CA ALA A 19 11.10 -5.21 1.28
C ALA A 19 10.42 -4.12 2.11
N GLU A 20 10.90 -2.89 2.02
CA GLU A 20 10.27 -1.76 2.69
C GLU A 20 8.91 -1.48 2.03
N ILE A 21 7.82 -1.69 2.78
CA ILE A 21 6.47 -1.40 2.32
C ILE A 21 6.21 0.08 2.56
N VAL A 22 6.22 0.86 1.48
CA VAL A 22 5.84 2.28 1.53
C VAL A 22 4.33 2.40 1.41
N THR A 23 3.69 3.05 2.39
CA THR A 23 2.24 3.27 2.41
C THR A 23 1.89 4.75 2.44
N ARG A 24 0.71 5.09 1.94
CA ARG A 24 0.20 6.47 1.98
C ARG A 24 -1.29 6.50 2.31
N ASN A 25 -1.63 7.25 3.35
CA ASN A 25 -3.01 7.40 3.80
C ASN A 25 -3.83 8.29 2.86
N VAL A 26 -5.02 7.81 2.47
CA VAL A 26 -6.01 8.57 1.71
C VAL A 26 -7.17 8.96 2.64
N ARG A 27 -7.42 10.26 2.78
CA ARG A 27 -8.54 10.75 3.60
C ARG A 27 -9.87 10.63 2.84
N VAL A 28 -10.88 10.10 3.54
CA VAL A 28 -12.23 9.85 3.01
C VAL A 28 -13.34 10.57 3.78
N ALA A 29 -13.05 11.12 4.97
CA ALA A 29 -14.06 11.69 5.87
C ALA A 29 -14.75 12.95 5.31
N ASP A 30 -14.13 13.62 4.35
CA ASP A 30 -14.64 14.81 3.67
C ASP A 30 -15.47 14.49 2.41
N LEU A 31 -15.57 13.22 2.02
CA LEU A 31 -16.26 12.79 0.80
C LEU A 31 -17.63 12.18 1.12
N ASP A 32 -18.66 12.57 0.35
CA ASP A 32 -19.91 11.82 0.32
C ASP A 32 -19.76 10.62 -0.63
N LEU A 33 -19.35 9.48 -0.06
CA LEU A 33 -19.16 8.22 -0.79
C LEU A 33 -20.46 7.58 -1.30
N ARG A 34 -21.62 8.18 -1.03
CA ARG A 34 -22.91 7.77 -1.59
C ARG A 34 -23.21 8.45 -2.93
N SER A 35 -22.44 9.48 -3.26
CA SER A 35 -22.59 10.23 -4.51
C SER A 35 -21.60 9.73 -5.57
N PRO A 36 -21.98 9.68 -6.85
CA PRO A 36 -21.04 9.38 -7.93
C PRO A 36 -19.84 10.34 -7.94
N ALA A 37 -20.04 11.60 -7.57
CA ALA A 37 -18.99 12.61 -7.49
C ALA A 37 -17.97 12.31 -6.38
N GLY A 38 -18.44 11.91 -5.18
CA GLY A 38 -17.57 11.54 -4.07
C GLY A 38 -16.79 10.25 -4.31
N LEU A 39 -17.41 9.27 -4.98
CA LEU A 39 -16.72 8.06 -5.43
C LEU A 39 -15.63 8.38 -6.46
N ALA A 40 -15.95 9.19 -7.47
CA ALA A 40 -14.96 9.60 -8.47
C ALA A 40 -13.80 10.39 -7.86
N GLU A 41 -14.07 11.23 -6.87
CA GLU A 41 -13.02 11.95 -6.15
C GLU A 41 -12.14 11.01 -5.30
N LEU A 42 -12.73 10.01 -4.65
CA LEU A 42 -11.97 8.98 -3.95
C LEU A 42 -11.03 8.24 -4.93
N ASP A 43 -11.53 7.84 -6.08
CA ASP A 43 -10.75 7.12 -7.10
C ASP A 43 -9.58 7.98 -7.61
N ARG A 44 -9.80 9.29 -7.83
CA ARG A 44 -8.72 10.24 -8.15
C ARG A 44 -7.67 10.36 -7.05
N ARG A 45 -8.10 10.34 -5.78
CA ARG A 45 -7.18 10.44 -4.63
C ARG A 45 -6.32 9.18 -4.51
N ILE A 46 -6.90 8.00 -4.70
CA ILE A 46 -6.17 6.74 -4.73
C ILE A 46 -5.11 6.76 -5.83
N ASP A 47 -5.48 7.14 -7.05
CA ASP A 47 -4.55 7.21 -8.18
C ASP A 47 -3.43 8.25 -7.95
N ARG A 48 -3.74 9.39 -7.33
CA ARG A 48 -2.72 10.38 -6.90
C ARG A 48 -1.78 9.81 -5.84
N ALA A 49 -2.31 9.12 -4.84
CA ALA A 49 -1.50 8.49 -3.79
C ALA A 49 -0.59 7.40 -4.36
N ALA A 50 -1.10 6.58 -5.28
CA ALA A 50 -0.33 5.56 -5.99
C ALA A 50 0.84 6.17 -6.76
N ARG A 51 0.61 7.27 -7.51
CA ARG A 51 1.72 8.02 -8.14
C ARG A 51 2.74 8.51 -7.15
N GLN A 52 2.31 9.06 -6.03
CA GLN A 52 3.23 9.60 -5.02
C GLN A 52 4.08 8.53 -4.34
N VAL A 53 3.61 7.29 -4.30
CA VAL A 53 4.38 6.14 -3.79
C VAL A 53 5.32 5.58 -4.86
N CYS A 54 4.86 5.52 -6.12
CA CYS A 54 5.56 4.80 -7.19
C CYS A 54 6.45 5.68 -8.08
N GLU A 55 6.26 7.00 -8.11
CA GLU A 55 7.00 7.92 -8.95
C GLU A 55 7.99 8.75 -8.13
N THR A 56 9.27 8.71 -8.52
CA THR A 56 10.35 9.45 -7.85
C THR A 56 10.70 10.78 -8.53
N GLY A 57 9.97 11.15 -9.59
CA GLY A 57 10.17 12.36 -10.38
C GLY A 57 11.42 12.35 -11.27
N GLY A 58 11.59 13.41 -12.07
CA GLY A 58 12.74 13.61 -12.96
C GLY A 58 12.64 12.92 -14.33
N VAL A 59 13.66 13.12 -15.17
CA VAL A 59 13.77 12.45 -16.48
C VAL A 59 14.35 11.06 -16.26
N LYS A 60 13.57 10.03 -16.59
CA LYS A 60 13.92 8.63 -16.37
C LYS A 60 13.97 7.84 -17.69
N PRO A 61 14.80 6.79 -17.77
CA PRO A 61 14.77 5.89 -18.91
C PRO A 61 13.44 5.12 -18.97
N ILE A 62 13.04 4.70 -20.17
CA ILE A 62 11.75 4.03 -20.43
C ILE A 62 11.48 2.80 -19.56
N TRP A 63 12.53 2.09 -19.12
CA TRP A 63 12.38 0.91 -18.27
C TRP A 63 11.95 1.27 -16.84
N GLU A 64 12.41 2.39 -16.29
CA GLU A 64 11.97 2.88 -14.98
C GLU A 64 10.48 3.26 -15.01
N HIS A 65 10.01 3.80 -16.13
CA HIS A 65 8.58 4.09 -16.31
C HIS A 65 7.71 2.82 -16.26
N ARG A 66 8.16 1.70 -16.85
CA ARG A 66 7.42 0.43 -16.74
C ARG A 66 7.37 -0.10 -15.31
N ILE A 67 8.46 0.06 -14.56
CA ILE A 67 8.52 -0.34 -13.15
C ILE A 67 7.53 0.50 -12.32
N ALA A 68 7.54 1.83 -12.52
CA ALA A 68 6.60 2.73 -11.87
C ALA A 68 5.14 2.39 -12.20
N GLU A 69 4.86 2.05 -13.47
CA GLU A 69 3.51 1.67 -13.90
C GLU A 69 3.04 0.35 -13.26
N THR A 70 3.95 -0.62 -13.13
CA THR A 70 3.68 -1.90 -12.46
C THR A 70 3.37 -1.66 -10.98
N CYS A 71 4.17 -0.82 -10.32
CA CYS A 71 3.93 -0.39 -8.94
C CYS A 71 2.56 0.30 -8.81
N ARG A 72 2.25 1.26 -9.69
CA ARG A 72 1.02 2.05 -9.63
C ARG A 72 -0.21 1.15 -9.79
N THR A 73 -0.17 0.23 -10.75
CA THR A 73 -1.28 -0.72 -10.99
C THR A 73 -1.50 -1.62 -9.78
N GLY A 74 -0.42 -2.13 -9.17
CA GLY A 74 -0.50 -2.93 -7.95
C GLY A 74 -1.04 -2.13 -6.75
N ALA A 75 -0.56 -0.90 -6.55
CA ALA A 75 -1.01 -0.02 -5.48
C ALA A 75 -2.49 0.35 -5.62
N VAL A 76 -2.95 0.66 -6.84
CA VAL A 76 -4.37 0.93 -7.10
C VAL A 76 -5.20 -0.33 -6.85
N ALA A 77 -4.79 -1.50 -7.34
CA ALA A 77 -5.52 -2.75 -7.11
C ALA A 77 -5.66 -3.07 -5.61
N GLY A 78 -4.59 -2.90 -4.82
CA GLY A 78 -4.64 -3.04 -3.37
C GLY A 78 -5.63 -2.07 -2.71
N ALA A 79 -5.55 -0.79 -3.08
CA ALA A 79 -6.44 0.24 -2.54
C ALA A 79 -7.91 0.04 -2.92
N MET A 80 -8.21 -0.58 -4.08
CA MET A 80 -9.59 -0.89 -4.45
C MET A 80 -10.23 -1.93 -3.54
N GLY A 81 -9.45 -2.90 -3.02
CA GLY A 81 -9.93 -3.83 -2.00
C GLY A 81 -10.31 -3.12 -0.70
N GLU A 82 -9.49 -2.15 -0.27
CA GLU A 82 -9.79 -1.32 0.92
C GLU A 82 -11.00 -0.41 0.69
N ARG A 83 -11.13 0.17 -0.51
CA ARG A 83 -12.25 1.02 -0.90
C ARG A 83 -13.58 0.30 -0.72
N GLU A 84 -13.71 -0.94 -1.19
CA GLU A 84 -14.94 -1.72 -1.03
C GLU A 84 -15.30 -1.93 0.45
N ALA A 85 -14.30 -2.20 1.30
CA ALA A 85 -14.50 -2.31 2.75
C ALA A 85 -14.98 -0.99 3.38
N VAL A 86 -14.42 0.15 2.96
CA VAL A 86 -14.84 1.49 3.41
C VAL A 86 -16.28 1.78 2.98
N LEU A 87 -16.66 1.43 1.75
CA LEU A 87 -18.02 1.62 1.26
C LEU A 87 -19.03 0.74 2.01
N ALA A 88 -18.67 -0.51 2.30
CA ALA A 88 -19.50 -1.40 3.11
C ALA A 88 -19.68 -0.86 4.53
N ALA A 89 -18.59 -0.39 5.17
CA ALA A 89 -18.64 0.20 6.51
C ALA A 89 -19.53 1.47 6.54
N ALA A 90 -19.44 2.33 5.54
CA ALA A 90 -20.26 3.53 5.42
C ALA A 90 -21.77 3.21 5.32
N GLN A 91 -22.14 2.07 4.73
CA GLN A 91 -23.52 1.61 4.67
C GLN A 91 -24.01 1.10 6.04
N THR A 92 -23.19 0.34 6.76
CA THR A 92 -23.55 -0.24 8.07
C THR A 92 -23.77 0.82 9.15
N THR A 93 -22.90 1.84 9.24
CA THR A 93 -23.05 2.94 10.22
C THR A 93 -24.40 3.65 10.07
N ARG A 94 -24.92 3.73 8.85
CA ARG A 94 -26.23 4.35 8.59
C ARG A 94 -27.40 3.49 9.08
N LEU A 95 -27.33 2.17 8.90
CA LEU A 95 -28.39 1.26 9.35
C LEU A 95 -28.51 1.27 10.87
N ALA A 96 -27.40 1.44 11.59
CA ALA A 96 -27.38 1.56 13.05
C ALA A 96 -27.82 2.94 13.57
N ALA A 97 -27.82 3.97 12.72
CA ALA A 97 -28.23 5.34 13.06
C ALA A 97 -29.71 5.65 12.75
N ARG A 98 -30.48 4.64 12.32
CA ARG A 98 -31.93 4.70 12.09
C ARG A 98 -32.66 3.92 13.17
#